data_AF-A0A292QST3-F1
#
_entry.id   AF-A0A292QST3-F1
#
_cell.length_a   1.000
_cell.length_b   1.000
_cell.length_c   1.000
_cell.angle_alpha   90.00
_cell.angle_beta   90.00
_cell.angle_gamma   90.00
#
_symmetry.space_group_name_H-M   'P 1'
#
loop_
_entity.id
_entity.type
_entity.pdbx_description
1 polymer ?
#
loop_
_entity_poly.entity_id
_entity_poly.type
_entity_poly.pdbx_seq_one_letter_code
_entity_poly.pdbx_strand_id
1 'polypeptide(L)'
;MAISNFQEKLLFYTKQKSLISSKLSNIQMQQLSATKDTAAKQQAYNQQLQELYYDEEYGYGTDEYSEMLLELQNEHEFELSSLNAWESELDLQKENLETQLNEINGYESAWQKLLLTNIKNDFVYGGISGK
;
A
#
# COMPACT_ATOMS: atom_id res chain seq x y z
N MET A 1 -38.34 -0.83 7.50
CA MET A 1 -37.11 -0.01 7.55
C MET A 1 -37.22 0.99 6.41
N ALA A 2 -37.09 2.29 6.67
CA ALA A 2 -37.32 3.30 5.62
C ALA A 2 -36.24 3.24 4.53
N ILE A 3 -36.59 3.57 3.28
CA ILE A 3 -35.66 3.68 2.14
C ILE A 3 -34.46 4.59 2.48
N SER A 4 -34.70 5.65 3.26
CA SER A 4 -33.66 6.57 3.77
C SER A 4 -32.56 5.84 4.55
N ASN A 5 -32.89 4.86 5.38
CA ASN A 5 -31.90 4.12 6.18
C ASN A 5 -30.98 3.28 5.29
N PHE A 6 -31.50 2.73 4.18
CA PHE A 6 -30.68 2.01 3.19
C PHE A 6 -29.74 2.98 2.45
N GLN A 7 -30.24 4.16 2.07
CA GLN A 7 -29.43 5.19 1.40
C GLN A 7 -28.30 5.72 2.30
N GLU A 8 -28.57 5.95 3.58
CA GLU A 8 -27.55 6.37 4.55
C GLU A 8 -26.45 5.30 4.72
N LYS A 9 -26.83 4.01 4.78
CA LYS A 9 -25.86 2.92 4.85
C LYS A 9 -25.03 2.80 3.58
N LEU A 10 -25.62 2.98 2.40
CA LEU A 10 -24.87 3.01 1.15
C LEU A 10 -23.89 4.19 1.11
N LEU A 11 -24.33 5.39 1.51
CA LEU A 11 -23.44 6.56 1.61
C LEU A 11 -22.26 6.31 2.57
N PHE A 12 -22.51 5.62 3.67
CA PHE A 12 -21.46 5.21 4.61
C PHE A 12 -20.43 4.27 3.96
N TYR A 13 -20.86 3.26 3.21
CA TYR A 13 -19.93 2.39 2.47
C TYR A 13 -19.16 3.13 1.38
N THR A 14 -19.81 4.02 0.62
CA THR A 14 -19.14 4.84 -0.39
C THR A 14 -18.04 5.71 0.23
N LYS A 15 -18.30 6.33 1.39
CA LYS A 15 -17.29 7.11 2.14
C LYS A 15 -16.11 6.24 2.58
N GLN A 16 -16.38 5.05 3.09
CA GLN A 16 -15.31 4.12 3.50
C GLN A 16 -14.45 3.67 2.31
N LYS A 17 -15.07 3.33 1.17
CA LYS A 17 -14.34 3.00 -0.07
C LYS A 17 -13.40 4.13 -0.48
N SER A 18 -13.91 5.36 -0.51
CA SER A 18 -13.09 6.54 -0.85
C SER A 18 -11.90 6.71 0.08
N LEU A 19 -12.08 6.48 1.38
CA LEU A 19 -11.01 6.59 2.37
C LEU A 19 -9.96 5.48 2.19
N ILE A 20 -10.40 4.24 1.98
CA ILE A 20 -9.50 3.10 1.75
C ILE A 20 -8.73 3.26 0.44
N SER A 21 -9.39 3.68 -0.64
CA SER A 21 -8.72 3.95 -1.92
C SER A 21 -7.67 5.05 -1.81
N SER A 22 -7.93 6.10 -1.02
CA SER A 22 -6.94 7.15 -0.75
C SER A 22 -5.72 6.59 0.01
N LYS A 23 -5.95 5.75 1.03
CA LYS A 23 -4.86 5.08 1.75
C LYS A 23 -4.06 4.14 0.86
N LEU A 24 -4.72 3.34 0.01
CA LEU A 24 -4.05 2.47 -0.96
C LEU A 24 -3.17 3.27 -1.91
N SER A 25 -3.66 4.40 -2.43
CA SER A 25 -2.85 5.30 -3.28
C SER A 25 -1.63 5.84 -2.55
N ASN A 26 -1.75 6.15 -1.25
CA ASN A 26 -0.62 6.61 -0.44
C ASN A 26 0.43 5.50 -0.28
N ILE A 27 0.01 4.28 0.07
CA ILE A 27 0.92 3.13 0.20
C ILE A 27 1.62 2.84 -1.12
N GLN A 28 0.89 2.83 -2.24
CA GLN A 28 1.49 2.62 -3.56
C GLN A 28 2.55 3.68 -3.89
N MET A 29 2.34 4.93 -3.46
CA MET A 29 3.34 5.99 -3.61
C MET A 29 4.55 5.76 -2.69
N GLN A 30 4.33 5.28 -1.46
CA GLN A 30 5.41 4.91 -0.55
C GLN A 30 6.23 3.72 -1.09
N GLN A 31 5.58 2.71 -1.68
CA GLN A 31 6.26 1.59 -2.33
C GLN A 31 7.14 2.08 -3.49
N LEU A 32 6.60 2.97 -4.34
CA LEU A 32 7.39 3.57 -5.41
C LEU A 32 8.61 4.35 -4.88
N SER A 33 8.45 5.07 -3.78
CA SER A 33 9.57 5.76 -3.14
C SER A 33 10.59 4.78 -2.57
N ALA A 34 10.15 3.76 -1.84
CA ALA A 34 11.04 2.74 -1.27
C ALA A 34 11.86 2.03 -2.36
N THR A 35 11.24 1.65 -3.48
CA THR A 35 11.95 1.05 -4.62
C THR A 35 12.99 2.00 -5.22
N LYS A 36 12.70 3.31 -5.29
CA LYS A 36 13.68 4.31 -5.74
C LYS A 36 14.83 4.44 -4.75
N ASP A 37 14.54 4.42 -3.46
CA ASP A 37 15.54 4.53 -2.40
C ASP A 37 16.47 3.31 -2.42
N THR A 38 15.92 2.09 -2.60
CA THR A 38 16.70 0.87 -2.79
C THR A 38 17.63 0.98 -4.00
N ALA A 39 17.13 1.45 -5.15
CA ALA A 39 17.96 1.65 -6.34
C ALA A 39 19.06 2.71 -6.12
N ALA A 40 18.74 3.81 -5.45
CA ALA A 40 19.69 4.87 -5.13
C ALA A 40 20.78 4.39 -4.17
N LYS A 41 20.41 3.61 -3.15
CA LYS A 41 21.34 3.00 -2.20
C LYS A 41 22.25 1.98 -2.86
N GLN A 42 21.72 1.15 -3.77
CA GLN A 42 22.55 0.25 -4.57
C GLN A 42 23.57 1.00 -5.43
N GLN A 43 23.15 2.11 -6.05
CA GLN A 43 24.04 2.93 -6.84
C GLN A 43 25.12 3.59 -5.97
N ALA A 44 24.76 4.12 -4.81
CA ALA A 44 25.70 4.73 -3.86
C ALA A 44 26.73 3.71 -3.36
N TYR A 45 26.30 2.50 -3.00
CA TYR A 45 27.21 1.42 -2.63
C TYR A 45 28.20 1.08 -3.75
N ASN A 46 27.73 0.99 -5.00
CA ASN A 46 28.62 0.74 -6.14
C ASN A 46 29.66 1.86 -6.34
N GLN A 47 29.29 3.11 -6.06
CA GLN A 47 30.21 4.26 -6.11
C GLN A 47 31.24 4.18 -4.98
N GLN A 48 30.81 3.95 -3.74
CA GLN A 48 31.69 3.79 -2.60
C GLN A 48 32.67 2.62 -2.78
N LEU A 49 32.20 1.51 -3.35
CA LEU A 49 33.04 0.36 -3.67
C LEU A 49 34.12 0.72 -4.70
N GLN A 50 33.75 1.50 -5.71
CA GLN A 50 34.69 1.97 -6.72
C GLN A 50 35.71 2.96 -6.14
N GLU A 51 35.26 3.90 -5.31
CA GLU A 51 36.12 4.86 -4.61
C GLU A 51 37.12 4.14 -3.71
N LEU A 52 36.64 3.22 -2.87
CA LEU A 52 37.50 2.40 -2.01
C LEU A 52 38.52 1.61 -2.84
N TYR A 53 38.11 1.01 -3.97
CA TYR A 53 39.04 0.23 -4.79
C TYR A 53 40.24 1.04 -5.30
N TYR A 54 40.03 2.31 -5.65
CA TYR A 54 41.06 3.20 -6.21
C TYR A 54 41.69 4.15 -5.17
N ASP A 55 41.35 4.00 -3.89
CA ASP A 55 41.90 4.84 -2.82
C ASP A 55 43.41 4.61 -2.63
N GLU A 56 44.18 5.68 -2.44
CA GLU A 56 45.64 5.61 -2.33
C GLU A 56 46.12 5.10 -0.95
N GLU A 57 45.32 5.29 0.09
CA GLU A 57 45.67 5.00 1.48
C GLU A 57 45.01 3.70 1.97
N TYR A 58 43.78 3.42 1.54
CA TYR A 58 42.96 2.30 1.99
C TYR A 58 42.48 1.39 0.84
N GLY A 59 42.96 1.60 -0.38
CA GLY A 59 42.46 0.91 -1.57
C GLY A 59 43.13 -0.42 -1.90
N TYR A 60 42.77 -0.99 -3.04
CA TYR A 60 43.15 -2.37 -3.36
C TYR A 60 44.67 -2.58 -3.33
N GLY A 61 45.11 -3.50 -2.46
CA GLY A 61 46.52 -3.82 -2.25
C GLY A 61 47.14 -3.22 -1.00
N THR A 62 46.38 -2.42 -0.23
CA THR A 62 46.75 -2.02 1.14
C THR A 62 46.32 -3.09 2.16
N ASP A 63 46.88 -3.02 3.37
CA ASP A 63 46.59 -3.98 4.44
C ASP A 63 45.15 -3.76 4.98
N GLU A 64 44.69 -2.50 4.97
CA GLU A 64 43.41 -2.04 5.50
C GLU A 64 42.22 -2.27 4.55
N TYR A 65 42.46 -2.45 3.25
CA TYR A 65 41.41 -2.61 2.23
C TYR A 65 40.37 -3.68 2.58
N SER A 66 40.83 -4.79 3.14
CA SER A 66 39.96 -5.93 3.47
C SER A 66 38.97 -5.60 4.61
N GLU A 67 39.40 -4.81 5.59
CA GLU A 67 38.56 -4.38 6.71
C GLU A 67 37.54 -3.34 6.24
N MET A 68 38.00 -2.35 5.47
CA MET A 68 37.14 -1.30 4.90
C MET A 68 36.07 -1.88 3.96
N LEU A 69 36.44 -2.88 3.15
CA LEU A 69 35.49 -3.56 2.27
C LEU A 69 34.43 -4.32 3.06
N LEU A 70 34.82 -4.99 4.15
CA LEU A 70 33.90 -5.71 5.01
C LEU A 70 32.92 -4.76 5.71
N GLU A 71 33.42 -3.63 6.21
CA GLU A 71 32.57 -2.60 6.83
C GLU A 71 31.54 -2.06 5.84
N LEU A 72 31.98 -1.69 4.64
CA LEU A 72 31.11 -1.20 3.57
C LEU A 72 30.04 -2.22 3.17
N GLN A 73 30.41 -3.51 3.07
CA GLN A 73 29.47 -4.59 2.79
C GLN A 73 28.44 -4.76 3.89
N ASN A 74 28.87 -4.77 5.15
CA ASN A 74 27.97 -4.91 6.30
C ASN A 74 26.97 -3.74 6.41
N GLU A 75 27.43 -2.50 6.19
CA GLU A 75 26.56 -1.33 6.20
C GLU A 75 25.51 -1.43 5.08
N HIS A 76 25.95 -1.80 3.88
CA HIS A 76 25.04 -1.98 2.74
C HIS A 76 24.00 -3.08 3.00
N GLU A 77 24.41 -4.24 3.52
CA GLU A 77 23.51 -5.33 3.87
C GLU A 77 22.49 -4.91 4.94
N PHE A 78 22.93 -4.15 5.95
CA PHE A 78 22.05 -3.63 6.99
C PHE A 78 21.01 -2.65 6.42
N GLU A 79 21.43 -1.71 5.57
CA GLU A 79 20.53 -0.74 4.94
C GLU A 79 19.52 -1.43 4.02
N LEU A 80 19.96 -2.36 3.17
CA LEU A 80 19.08 -3.13 2.30
C LEU A 80 18.09 -3.98 3.09
N SER A 81 18.54 -4.61 4.18
CA SER A 81 17.66 -5.36 5.07
C SER A 81 16.57 -4.47 5.68
N SER A 82 16.93 -3.25 6.09
CA SER A 82 15.99 -2.27 6.62
C SER A 82 14.96 -1.83 5.57
N LEU A 83 15.40 -1.54 4.34
CA LEU A 83 14.52 -1.17 3.23
C LEU A 83 13.57 -2.31 2.84
N ASN A 84 14.09 -3.53 2.73
CA ASN A 84 13.29 -4.72 2.42
C ASN A 84 12.23 -4.99 3.49
N ALA A 85 12.58 -4.81 4.77
CA ALA A 85 11.62 -4.95 5.86
C ALA A 85 10.50 -3.89 5.77
N TRP A 86 10.85 -2.65 5.40
CA TRP A 86 9.86 -1.61 5.18
C TRP A 86 8.96 -1.87 3.96
N GLU A 87 9.52 -2.32 2.84
CA GLU A 87 8.75 -2.71 1.65
C GLU A 87 7.77 -3.85 1.98
N SER A 88 8.22 -4.85 2.74
CA SER A 88 7.36 -5.96 3.19
C SER A 88 6.19 -5.49 4.06
N GLU A 89 6.42 -4.51 4.94
CA GLU A 89 5.36 -3.93 5.78
C GLU A 89 4.34 -3.16 4.91
N LEU A 90 4.81 -2.43 3.90
CA LEU A 90 3.92 -1.73 2.96
C LEU A 90 3.06 -2.73 2.16
N ASP A 91 3.61 -3.87 1.75
CA ASP A 91 2.84 -4.93 1.07
C ASP A 91 1.75 -5.51 1.98
N LEU A 92 2.07 -5.81 3.25
CA LEU A 92 1.08 -6.28 4.21
C LEU A 92 -0.06 -5.27 4.42
N GLN A 93 0.27 -3.98 4.53
CA GLN A 93 -0.73 -2.93 4.67
C GLN A 93 -1.60 -2.79 3.43
N LYS A 94 -1.01 -2.92 2.24
CA LYS A 94 -1.74 -2.94 0.97
C LYS A 94 -2.72 -4.11 0.90
N GLU A 95 -2.26 -5.34 1.15
CA GLU A 95 -3.11 -6.54 1.13
C GLU A 95 -4.28 -6.43 2.12
N ASN A 96 -4.02 -5.89 3.32
CA ASN A 96 -5.06 -5.66 4.30
C ASN A 96 -6.13 -4.66 3.80
N LEU A 97 -5.70 -3.53 3.24
CA LEU A 97 -6.63 -2.53 2.69
C LEU A 97 -7.39 -3.04 1.47
N GLU A 98 -6.76 -3.83 0.59
CA GLU A 98 -7.42 -4.49 -0.54
C GLU A 98 -8.49 -5.48 -0.06
N THR A 99 -8.20 -6.22 1.02
CA THR A 99 -9.17 -7.10 1.68
C THR A 99 -10.36 -6.32 2.23
N GLN A 100 -10.11 -5.25 3.00
CA GLN A 100 -11.17 -4.38 3.52
C GLN A 100 -12.01 -3.76 2.40
N LEU A 101 -11.37 -3.34 1.30
CA LEU A 101 -12.06 -2.78 0.14
C LEU A 101 -13.01 -3.81 -0.50
N ASN A 102 -12.54 -5.05 -0.65
CA ASN A 102 -13.35 -6.16 -1.18
C ASN A 102 -14.54 -6.48 -0.29
N GLU A 103 -14.36 -6.50 1.02
CA GLU A 103 -15.47 -6.69 1.98
C GLU A 103 -16.52 -5.58 1.86
N ILE A 104 -16.09 -4.32 1.81
CA ILE A 104 -17.01 -3.19 1.66
C ILE A 104 -17.72 -3.22 0.31
N ASN A 105 -17.06 -3.62 -0.78
CA ASN A 105 -17.70 -3.84 -2.07
C ASN A 105 -18.81 -4.90 -1.98
N GLY A 106 -18.56 -5.98 -1.25
CA GLY A 106 -19.55 -7.02 -0.98
C GLY A 106 -20.75 -6.48 -0.20
N TYR A 107 -20.49 -5.73 0.88
CA TYR A 107 -21.56 -5.11 1.67
C TYR A 107 -22.37 -4.09 0.86
N GLU A 108 -21.72 -3.17 0.16
CA GLU A 108 -22.39 -2.19 -0.69
C GLU A 108 -23.31 -2.87 -1.71
N SER A 109 -22.82 -3.92 -2.38
CA SER A 109 -23.60 -4.68 -3.36
C SER A 109 -24.83 -5.36 -2.73
N ALA A 110 -24.70 -5.92 -1.52
CA ALA A 110 -25.81 -6.51 -0.79
C ALA A 110 -26.86 -5.45 -0.40
N TRP A 111 -26.41 -4.30 0.10
CA TRP A 111 -27.28 -3.18 0.48
C TRP A 111 -27.98 -2.54 -0.73
N GLN A 112 -27.32 -2.45 -1.89
CA GLN A 112 -27.93 -1.99 -3.14
C GLN A 112 -29.07 -2.92 -3.58
N LYS A 113 -28.86 -4.24 -3.49
CA LYS A 113 -29.91 -5.24 -3.79
C LYS A 113 -31.10 -5.10 -2.84
N LEU A 114 -30.84 -4.91 -1.55
CA LEU A 114 -31.90 -4.67 -0.56
C LEU A 114 -32.68 -3.38 -0.85
N LEU A 115 -31.99 -2.29 -1.17
CA LEU A 115 -32.63 -1.04 -1.55
C LEU A 115 -33.53 -1.22 -2.77
N LEU A 116 -33.03 -1.86 -3.83
CA LEU A 116 -33.80 -2.11 -5.06
C LEU A 116 -35.05 -2.95 -4.78
N THR A 117 -34.95 -4.00 -3.96
CA THR A 117 -36.09 -4.83 -3.56
C THR A 117 -37.12 -4.02 -2.77
N ASN A 118 -36.68 -3.17 -1.84
CA ASN A 118 -37.59 -2.33 -1.05
C ASN A 118 -38.30 -1.28 -1.92
N ILE A 119 -37.58 -0.64 -2.85
CA ILE A 119 -38.19 0.29 -3.82
C ILE A 119 -39.25 -0.42 -4.66
N LYS A 120 -38.97 -1.62 -5.16
CA LYS A 120 -39.94 -2.42 -5.94
C LYS A 120 -41.18 -2.75 -5.11
N ASN A 121 -41.00 -3.20 -3.88
CA ASN A 121 -42.12 -3.54 -2.99
C ASN A 121 -42.97 -2.30 -2.66
N ASP A 122 -42.33 -1.17 -2.35
CA ASP A 122 -43.03 0.08 -2.06
C ASP A 122 -43.84 0.57 -3.27
N PHE A 123 -43.28 0.46 -4.48
CA PHE A 123 -43.99 0.79 -5.72
C PHE A 123 -45.18 -0.16 -5.99
N VAL A 124 -45.00 -1.47 -5.81
CA VAL A 124 -46.04 -2.47 -6.06
C VAL A 124 -47.19 -2.37 -5.07
N TYR A 125 -46.91 -2.16 -3.78
CA TYR A 125 -47.94 -2.13 -2.73
C TYR A 125 -48.48 -0.73 -2.42
N GLY A 126 -47.70 0.33 -2.69
CA GLY A 126 -48.13 1.73 -2.55
C GLY A 126 -48.89 2.29 -3.74
N GLY A 127 -48.70 1.73 -4.95
CA GLY A 127 -49.36 2.20 -6.17
C GLY A 127 -50.75 1.59 -6.44
N ILE A 128 -51.12 0.48 -5.80
CA ILE A 128 -52.38 -0.24 -6.07
C ILE A 128 -53.55 0.26 -5.20
N SER A 129 -53.29 1.01 -4.11
CA SER A 129 -54.34 1.57 -3.24
C SER A 129 -54.80 2.98 -3.64
N GLY A 130 -54.25 3.56 -4.71
CA GLY A 130 -54.60 4.89 -5.21
C GLY A 130 -55.62 4.87 -6.35
N LYS A 131 -56.83 4.36 -6.10
CA LYS A 131 -58.04 4.63 -6.90
C LYS A 131 -59.27 4.69 -6.02
#